data_AF-A0A3Q4GZY8-F1
#
_entry.id   AF-A0A3Q4GZY8-F1
#
_cell.length_a   1.000
_cell.length_b   1.000
_cell.length_c   1.000
_cell.angle_alpha   90.00
_cell.angle_beta   90.00
_cell.angle_gamma   90.00
#
_symmetry.space_group_name_H-M   'P 1'
#
loop_
_entity.id
_entity.type
_entity.pdbx_description
1 polymer ?
#
loop_
_entity_poly.entity_id
_entity_poly.type
_entity_poly.pdbx_seq_one_letter_code
_entity_poly.pdbx_strand_id
1 'polypeptide(L)'
;MKSVRVVVVGAGVIGFSTAVCIVEALPFCSVTLMADKFSPDTTSDGAAGILFAAQFPDIPLQRQRRWFKDSFDHLLAIAQSQCAPEAGVMLSSGYWQIFKEVPAVKKPFWSEFVIGFRLMTDVELKRFPDHKFGQAFTTLKCECSTYLPWLEKRFRKAGGQVEQRKVNNLQELSNSFDIIVNCSGLGSKVLVGDTQVYPVRDTKGILERCRRLEPSLNKAKILSEWVGLRPSRKNPRVEREVVEMQGRPVPVVHNYGHGGWGVTLAWGTALDTLGLVKQSLHEMAPQPKL
;
A
#
# COMPACT_ATOMS: atom_id res chain seq x y z
N MET A 1 1.71 -18.14 -28.99
CA MET A 1 2.84 -17.70 -28.14
C MET A 1 2.59 -18.21 -26.74
N LYS A 2 3.63 -18.68 -26.03
CA LYS A 2 3.50 -19.10 -24.62
C LYS A 2 3.10 -17.87 -23.80
N SER A 3 1.99 -17.91 -23.06
CA SER A 3 1.61 -16.80 -22.17
C SER A 3 2.65 -16.67 -21.07
N VAL A 4 3.14 -15.45 -20.82
CA VAL A 4 4.11 -15.18 -19.76
C VAL A 4 3.41 -15.32 -18.41
N ARG A 5 4.00 -16.10 -17.50
CA ARG A 5 3.40 -16.37 -16.19
C ARG A 5 3.99 -15.43 -15.14
N VAL A 6 3.15 -14.62 -14.51
CA VAL A 6 3.54 -13.67 -13.45
C VAL A 6 2.95 -14.14 -12.13
N VAL A 7 3.77 -14.26 -11.09
CA VAL A 7 3.29 -14.51 -9.72
C VAL A 7 3.46 -13.28 -8.86
N VAL A 8 2.41 -12.92 -8.11
CA VAL A 8 2.45 -11.88 -7.08
C VAL A 8 2.38 -12.55 -5.71
N VAL A 9 3.41 -12.37 -4.89
CA VAL A 9 3.50 -12.99 -3.56
C VAL A 9 3.03 -12.00 -2.50
N GLY A 10 1.90 -12.29 -1.87
CA GLY A 10 1.29 -11.49 -0.80
C GLY A 10 -0.12 -10.99 -1.15
N ALA A 11 -1.08 -11.18 -0.25
CA ALA A 11 -2.49 -10.80 -0.41
C ALA A 11 -2.91 -9.57 0.39
N GLY A 12 -1.95 -8.73 0.79
CA GLY A 12 -2.25 -7.42 1.37
C GLY A 12 -2.65 -6.39 0.31
N VAL A 13 -2.91 -5.15 0.73
CA VAL A 13 -3.36 -4.07 -0.16
C VAL A 13 -2.38 -3.80 -1.31
N ILE A 14 -1.07 -3.91 -1.05
CA ILE A 14 -0.02 -3.75 -2.05
C ILE A 14 -0.08 -4.88 -3.09
N GLY A 15 -0.24 -6.12 -2.62
CA GLY A 15 -0.26 -7.31 -3.46
C GLY A 15 -1.45 -7.34 -4.40
N PHE A 16 -2.67 -7.16 -3.87
CA PHE A 16 -3.88 -7.11 -4.69
C PHE A 16 -3.89 -5.92 -5.64
N SER A 17 -3.49 -4.72 -5.19
CA SER A 17 -3.42 -3.54 -6.09
C SER A 17 -2.46 -3.81 -7.25
N THR A 18 -1.29 -4.38 -6.95
CA THR A 18 -0.28 -4.75 -7.96
C THR A 18 -0.81 -5.82 -8.92
N ALA A 19 -1.42 -6.87 -8.41
CA ALA A 19 -1.97 -7.95 -9.24
C ALA A 19 -3.09 -7.46 -10.17
N VAL A 20 -3.97 -6.59 -9.68
CA VAL A 20 -5.02 -5.94 -10.49
C VAL A 20 -4.41 -5.08 -11.58
N CYS A 21 -3.45 -4.20 -11.25
CA CYS A 21 -2.77 -3.37 -12.26
C CYS A 21 -2.10 -4.21 -13.36
N ILE A 22 -1.47 -5.33 -13.01
CA ILE A 22 -0.80 -6.23 -13.96
C ILE A 22 -1.83 -6.92 -14.86
N VAL A 23 -2.84 -7.58 -14.28
CA VAL A 23 -3.79 -8.38 -15.07
C VAL A 23 -4.64 -7.51 -16.01
N GLU A 24 -5.02 -6.31 -15.59
CA GLU A 24 -5.82 -5.40 -16.41
C GLU A 24 -5.00 -4.73 -17.52
N ALA A 25 -3.72 -4.47 -17.28
CA ALA A 25 -2.86 -3.81 -18.28
C ALA A 25 -2.16 -4.78 -19.24
N LEU A 26 -2.01 -6.06 -18.85
CA LEU A 26 -1.24 -7.07 -19.59
C LEU A 26 -2.08 -8.33 -19.84
N PRO A 27 -3.09 -8.27 -20.73
CA PRO A 27 -4.05 -9.37 -20.95
C PRO A 27 -3.41 -10.63 -21.55
N PHE A 28 -2.18 -10.55 -22.04
CA PHE A 28 -1.42 -11.69 -22.57
C PHE A 28 -0.61 -12.44 -21.49
N CYS A 29 -0.55 -11.91 -20.26
CA CYS A 29 0.10 -12.54 -19.12
C CYS A 29 -0.90 -13.33 -18.28
N SER A 30 -0.51 -14.51 -17.81
CA SER A 30 -1.25 -15.23 -16.78
C SER A 30 -0.77 -14.77 -15.41
N VAL A 31 -1.65 -14.15 -14.62
CA VAL A 31 -1.30 -13.59 -13.31
C VAL A 31 -1.87 -14.45 -12.19
N THR A 32 -1.00 -14.95 -11.32
CA THR A 32 -1.37 -15.70 -10.11
C THR A 32 -0.97 -14.91 -8.87
N LEU A 33 -1.87 -14.72 -7.92
CA LEU A 33 -1.56 -14.18 -6.60
C LEU A 33 -1.46 -15.33 -5.59
N MET A 34 -0.33 -15.41 -4.89
CA MET A 34 -0.06 -16.44 -3.87
C MET A 34 0.18 -15.82 -2.51
N ALA A 35 -0.49 -16.34 -1.47
CA ALA A 35 -0.24 -15.94 -0.09
C ALA A 35 -0.62 -17.01 0.92
N ASP A 36 0.00 -16.96 2.10
CA ASP A 36 -0.36 -17.78 3.26
C ASP A 36 -1.70 -17.34 3.89
N LYS A 37 -1.88 -16.00 3.96
CA LYS A 37 -3.02 -15.35 4.60
C LYS A 37 -3.73 -14.41 3.64
N PHE A 38 -5.05 -14.37 3.73
CA PHE A 38 -5.95 -13.49 2.99
C PHE A 38 -6.78 -12.65 3.96
N SER A 39 -7.56 -11.70 3.45
CA SER A 39 -8.52 -10.95 4.29
C SER A 39 -9.49 -11.95 4.94
N PRO A 40 -9.77 -11.84 6.25
CA PRO A 40 -9.53 -10.69 7.15
C PRO A 40 -8.22 -10.73 7.96
N ASP A 41 -7.28 -11.63 7.65
CA ASP A 41 -6.11 -11.94 8.47
C ASP A 41 -4.80 -11.29 7.99
N THR A 42 -4.88 -10.25 7.16
CA THR A 42 -3.69 -9.52 6.68
C THR A 42 -3.38 -8.30 7.54
N THR A 43 -2.14 -7.82 7.53
CA THR A 43 -1.78 -6.55 8.17
C THR A 43 -2.60 -5.37 7.63
N SER A 44 -3.06 -5.46 6.38
CA SER A 44 -3.86 -4.42 5.74
C SER A 44 -5.26 -4.30 6.35
N ASP A 45 -5.88 -5.40 6.78
CA ASP A 45 -7.25 -5.41 7.31
C ASP A 45 -7.43 -4.50 8.54
N GLY A 46 -6.42 -4.41 9.40
CA GLY A 46 -6.45 -3.50 10.56
C GLY A 46 -5.76 -2.15 10.33
N ALA A 47 -5.49 -1.76 9.08
CA ALA A 47 -5.03 -0.42 8.77
C ALA A 47 -6.16 0.61 8.95
N ALA A 48 -5.85 1.79 9.49
CA ALA A 48 -6.83 2.86 9.67
C ALA A 48 -7.40 3.41 8.34
N GLY A 49 -6.62 3.29 7.26
CA GLY A 49 -7.09 3.58 5.90
C GLY A 49 -7.12 5.06 5.50
N ILE A 50 -6.58 5.97 6.32
CA ILE A 50 -6.65 7.42 6.07
C ILE A 50 -5.50 7.87 5.16
N LEU A 51 -5.82 8.61 4.10
CA LEU A 51 -4.85 9.04 3.10
C LEU A 51 -4.10 10.32 3.52
N PHE A 52 -2.87 10.12 3.96
CA PHE A 52 -1.78 11.09 4.05
C PHE A 52 -0.47 10.28 4.10
N ALA A 53 0.68 10.92 3.89
CA ALA A 53 1.96 10.20 3.83
C ALA A 53 3.09 10.95 4.56
N ALA A 54 4.01 10.18 5.15
CA ALA A 54 5.33 10.71 5.48
C ALA A 54 6.18 10.81 4.22
N GLN A 55 7.19 11.68 4.28
CA GLN A 55 8.22 11.75 3.26
C GLN A 55 9.29 10.67 3.54
N PHE A 56 9.70 9.96 2.49
CA PHE A 56 10.82 9.03 2.54
C PHE A 56 12.12 9.72 2.12
N PRO A 57 13.22 9.57 2.88
CA PRO A 57 14.44 10.36 2.68
C PRO A 57 15.18 10.03 1.38
N ASP A 58 15.23 8.76 0.96
CA ASP A 58 16.07 8.34 -0.18
C ASP A 58 15.28 8.18 -1.49
N ILE A 59 13.98 8.46 -1.48
CA ILE A 59 13.15 8.39 -2.68
C ILE A 59 13.00 9.80 -3.24
N PRO A 60 13.27 10.05 -4.54
CA PRO A 60 13.05 11.35 -5.15
C PRO A 60 11.62 11.85 -4.91
N LEU A 61 11.49 13.13 -4.51
CA LEU A 61 10.19 13.70 -4.14
C LEU A 61 9.15 13.59 -5.26
N GLN A 62 9.58 13.73 -6.53
CA GLN A 62 8.70 13.58 -7.69
C GLN A 62 8.09 12.17 -7.80
N ARG A 63 8.85 11.13 -7.44
CA ARG A 63 8.36 9.75 -7.43
C ARG A 63 7.33 9.55 -6.31
N GLN A 64 7.60 10.10 -5.12
CA GLN A 64 6.66 10.05 -3.99
C GLN A 64 5.35 10.80 -4.28
N ARG A 65 5.45 11.98 -4.90
CA ARG A 65 4.29 12.78 -5.33
C ARG A 65 3.43 12.01 -6.33
N ARG A 66 4.07 11.37 -7.32
CA ARG A 66 3.37 10.52 -8.29
C ARG A 66 2.63 9.37 -7.60
N TRP A 67 3.31 8.62 -6.72
CA TRP A 67 2.66 7.51 -6.01
C TRP A 67 1.46 7.95 -5.18
N PHE A 68 1.59 9.08 -4.47
CA PHE A 68 0.47 9.63 -3.70
C PHE A 68 -0.67 10.06 -4.62
N LYS A 69 -0.37 10.86 -5.65
CA LYS A 69 -1.36 11.38 -6.59
C LYS A 69 -2.14 10.24 -7.26
N ASP A 70 -1.45 9.26 -7.82
CA ASP A 70 -2.08 8.14 -8.53
C ASP A 70 -2.97 7.30 -7.60
N SER A 71 -2.55 7.12 -6.34
CA SER A 71 -3.36 6.43 -5.32
C SER A 71 -4.57 7.24 -4.89
N PHE A 72 -4.39 8.55 -4.71
CA PHE A 72 -5.46 9.45 -4.34
C PHE A 72 -6.51 9.53 -5.45
N ASP A 73 -6.11 9.74 -6.69
CA ASP A 73 -7.00 9.84 -7.86
C ASP A 73 -7.79 8.54 -8.07
N HIS A 74 -7.14 7.39 -7.93
CA HIS A 74 -7.80 6.09 -8.03
C HIS A 74 -8.87 5.90 -6.97
N LEU A 75 -8.54 6.16 -5.70
CA LEU A 75 -9.51 6.04 -4.62
C LEU A 75 -10.60 7.11 -4.69
N LEU A 76 -10.29 8.30 -5.19
CA LEU A 76 -11.28 9.36 -5.43
C LEU A 76 -12.29 8.92 -6.49
N ALA A 77 -11.82 8.33 -7.60
CA ALA A 77 -12.69 7.79 -8.63
C ALA A 77 -13.60 6.68 -8.09
N ILE A 78 -13.08 5.81 -7.21
CA ILE A 78 -13.91 4.79 -6.55
C ILE A 78 -14.95 5.45 -5.63
N ALA A 79 -14.54 6.41 -4.80
CA ALA A 79 -15.44 7.12 -3.88
C ALA A 79 -16.57 7.87 -4.59
N GLN A 80 -16.33 8.32 -5.83
CA GLN A 80 -17.32 8.98 -6.68
C GLN A 80 -18.18 8.00 -7.49
N SER A 81 -17.86 6.71 -7.47
CA SER A 81 -18.58 5.67 -8.22
C SER A 81 -19.68 5.01 -7.39
N GLN A 82 -20.59 4.30 -8.06
CA GLN A 82 -21.62 3.49 -7.40
C GLN A 82 -21.03 2.32 -6.59
N CYS A 83 -19.78 1.93 -6.84
CA CYS A 83 -19.09 0.85 -6.14
C CYS A 83 -18.50 1.30 -4.80
N ALA A 84 -18.55 2.60 -4.44
CA ALA A 84 -17.93 3.13 -3.23
C ALA A 84 -18.32 2.37 -1.94
N PRO A 85 -19.61 2.01 -1.70
CA PRO A 85 -20.00 1.28 -0.50
C PRO A 85 -19.44 -0.15 -0.48
N GLU A 86 -19.42 -0.84 -1.63
CA GLU A 86 -18.88 -2.20 -1.72
C GLU A 86 -17.35 -2.21 -1.61
N ALA A 87 -16.68 -1.16 -2.09
CA ALA A 87 -15.24 -1.03 -2.00
C ALA A 87 -14.77 -0.53 -0.62
N GLY A 88 -15.65 0.01 0.21
CA GLY A 88 -15.28 0.61 1.51
C GLY A 88 -14.43 1.86 1.37
N VAL A 89 -14.63 2.65 0.29
CA VAL A 89 -13.88 3.89 0.03
C VAL A 89 -14.81 5.08 0.13
N MET A 90 -14.46 6.04 0.99
CA MET A 90 -15.32 7.20 1.26
C MET A 90 -14.50 8.47 1.49
N LEU A 91 -15.12 9.61 1.22
CA LEU A 91 -14.57 10.91 1.62
C LEU A 91 -14.69 11.09 3.13
N SER A 92 -13.60 11.51 3.75
CA SER A 92 -13.52 11.86 5.17
C SER A 92 -13.17 13.34 5.28
N SER A 93 -14.19 14.14 5.60
CA SER A 93 -14.05 15.58 5.82
C SER A 93 -13.59 15.89 7.24
N GLY A 94 -13.05 17.10 7.45
CA GLY A 94 -12.72 17.62 8.76
C GLY A 94 -11.54 16.93 9.44
N TYR A 95 -10.61 16.35 8.67
CA TYR A 95 -9.42 15.75 9.25
C TYR A 95 -8.46 16.84 9.71
N TRP A 96 -8.08 16.77 10.99
CA TRP A 96 -7.18 17.72 11.61
C TRP A 96 -5.87 17.04 11.98
N GLN A 97 -4.77 17.56 11.44
CA GLN A 97 -3.43 17.18 11.86
C GLN A 97 -2.88 18.28 12.77
N ILE A 98 -2.75 17.97 14.06
CA ILE A 98 -2.28 18.89 15.09
C ILE A 98 -0.87 18.53 15.55
N PHE A 99 -0.09 19.54 15.90
CA PHE A 99 1.32 19.42 16.26
C PHE A 99 1.61 20.19 17.54
N LYS A 100 2.38 19.57 18.44
CA LYS A 100 2.84 20.23 19.68
C LYS A 100 3.71 21.45 19.38
N GLU A 101 4.56 21.35 18.36
CA GLU A 101 5.44 22.41 17.90
C GLU A 101 5.20 22.71 16.42
N VAL A 102 5.59 23.91 15.98
CA VAL A 102 5.49 24.29 14.56
C VAL A 102 6.47 23.44 13.74
N PRO A 103 6.00 22.63 12.78
CA PRO A 103 6.89 21.81 11.96
C PRO A 103 7.73 22.69 11.02
N ALA A 104 8.95 22.23 10.72
CA ALA A 104 9.83 22.91 9.75
C ALA A 104 9.16 23.06 8.38
N VAL A 105 8.42 22.03 7.96
CA VAL A 105 7.63 22.04 6.72
C VAL A 105 6.17 22.26 7.06
N LYS A 106 5.67 23.47 6.79
CA LYS A 106 4.27 23.86 7.05
C LYS A 106 3.28 23.34 6.01
N LYS A 107 3.76 23.01 4.80
CA LYS A 107 2.96 22.45 3.70
C LYS A 107 3.61 21.15 3.23
N PRO A 108 3.06 19.98 3.60
CA PRO A 108 3.60 18.70 3.17
C PRO A 108 3.42 18.50 1.66
N PHE A 109 4.24 17.64 1.04
CA PHE A 109 4.25 17.45 -0.41
C PHE A 109 2.92 16.96 -1.01
N TRP A 110 2.05 16.40 -0.19
CA TRP A 110 0.74 15.87 -0.58
C TRP A 110 -0.40 16.89 -0.40
N SER A 111 -0.13 18.07 0.18
CA SER A 111 -1.16 19.05 0.55
C SER A 111 -1.97 19.57 -0.64
N GLU A 112 -1.40 19.52 -1.85
CA GLU A 112 -2.08 19.99 -3.07
C GLU A 112 -3.04 18.95 -3.68
N PHE A 113 -2.90 17.68 -3.31
CA PHE A 113 -3.73 16.61 -3.83
C PHE A 113 -4.98 16.38 -2.98
N VAL A 114 -4.88 16.61 -1.67
CA VAL A 114 -6.03 16.53 -0.76
C VAL A 114 -6.97 17.72 -0.96
N ILE A 115 -8.23 17.53 -0.58
CA ILE A 115 -9.30 18.50 -0.88
C ILE A 115 -9.33 19.57 0.23
N GLY A 116 -9.23 20.84 -0.17
CA GLY A 116 -9.43 21.98 0.74
C GLY A 116 -8.38 22.11 1.83
N PHE A 117 -7.11 21.78 1.54
CA PHE A 117 -6.02 21.94 2.50
C PHE A 117 -5.87 23.39 2.96
N ARG A 118 -5.86 23.58 4.29
CA ARG A 118 -5.61 24.87 4.92
C ARG A 118 -4.95 24.70 6.27
N LEU A 119 -4.43 25.81 6.79
CA LEU A 119 -4.02 25.88 8.19
C LEU A 119 -5.26 26.04 9.08
N MET A 120 -5.18 25.52 10.31
CA MET A 120 -6.23 25.75 11.30
C MET A 120 -6.22 27.21 11.75
N THR A 121 -7.41 27.73 12.02
CA THR A 121 -7.59 29.06 12.61
C THR A 121 -7.28 29.03 14.11
N ASP A 122 -7.00 30.19 14.71
CA ASP A 122 -6.78 30.29 16.17
C ASP A 122 -7.97 29.77 16.99
N VAL A 123 -9.20 29.94 16.47
CA VAL A 123 -10.42 29.44 17.11
C VAL A 123 -10.47 27.91 17.11
N GLU A 124 -10.07 27.27 16.01
CA GLU A 124 -9.99 25.80 15.93
C GLU A 124 -8.86 25.25 16.79
N LEU A 125 -7.70 25.92 16.81
CA LEU A 125 -6.54 25.56 17.62
C LEU A 125 -6.79 25.64 19.12
N LYS A 126 -7.63 26.58 19.58
CA LYS A 126 -8.04 26.68 21.00
C LYS A 126 -8.69 25.41 21.56
N ARG A 127 -9.22 24.52 20.70
CA ARG A 127 -9.73 23.20 21.11
C ARG A 127 -8.62 22.25 21.58
N PHE A 128 -7.37 22.51 21.20
CA PHE A 128 -6.20 21.69 21.47
C PHE A 128 -5.13 22.50 22.21
N PRO A 129 -5.32 22.78 23.53
CA PRO A 129 -4.48 23.71 24.28
C PRO A 129 -2.99 23.32 24.31
N ASP A 130 -2.67 22.02 24.20
CA ASP A 130 -1.29 21.51 24.18
C ASP A 130 -0.60 21.59 22.79
N HIS A 131 -1.25 22.18 21.78
CA HIS A 131 -0.79 22.17 20.38
C HIS A 131 -0.65 23.58 19.82
N LYS A 132 0.49 23.84 19.17
CA LYS A 132 0.85 25.17 18.64
C LYS A 132 0.57 25.34 17.15
N PHE A 133 0.32 24.25 16.43
CA PHE A 133 0.12 24.29 14.98
C PHE A 133 -0.86 23.20 14.53
N GLY A 134 -1.64 23.51 13.50
CA GLY A 134 -2.68 22.63 13.01
C GLY A 134 -2.95 22.82 11.53
N GLN A 135 -3.30 21.73 10.85
CA GLN A 135 -3.70 21.69 9.46
C GLN A 135 -5.06 20.99 9.35
N ALA A 136 -5.91 21.48 8.45
CA ALA A 136 -7.23 20.93 8.19
C ALA A 136 -7.38 20.62 6.69
N PHE A 137 -7.93 19.45 6.38
CA PHE A 137 -8.18 19.03 5.01
C PHE A 137 -9.24 17.93 4.95
N THR A 138 -9.79 17.71 3.77
CA THR A 138 -10.62 16.56 3.43
C THR A 138 -9.78 15.56 2.66
N THR A 139 -9.81 14.30 3.07
CA THR A 139 -9.09 13.20 2.41
C THR A 139 -10.01 12.00 2.21
N LEU A 140 -9.45 10.90 1.73
CA LEU A 140 -10.15 9.64 1.57
C LEU A 140 -9.83 8.70 2.73
N LYS A 141 -10.81 7.88 3.09
CA LYS A 141 -10.65 6.72 3.94
C LYS A 141 -10.93 5.47 3.11
N CYS A 142 -10.04 4.49 3.19
CA CYS A 142 -10.15 3.19 2.54
C CYS A 142 -10.14 2.08 3.60
N GLU A 143 -11.29 1.45 3.83
CA GLU A 143 -11.44 0.35 4.77
C GLU A 143 -10.95 -0.96 4.12
N CYS A 144 -9.74 -1.36 4.44
CA CYS A 144 -9.11 -2.53 3.82
C CYS A 144 -9.87 -3.84 4.06
N SER A 145 -10.57 -3.99 5.19
CA SER A 145 -11.45 -5.14 5.47
C SER A 145 -12.54 -5.34 4.41
N THR A 146 -12.93 -4.27 3.73
CA THR A 146 -13.96 -4.27 2.68
C THR A 146 -13.31 -4.15 1.29
N TYR A 147 -12.27 -3.31 1.18
CA TYR A 147 -11.55 -3.06 -0.06
C TYR A 147 -10.79 -4.27 -0.60
N LEU A 148 -10.21 -5.11 0.28
CA LEU A 148 -9.47 -6.31 -0.14
C LEU A 148 -10.39 -7.35 -0.80
N PRO A 149 -11.53 -7.75 -0.21
CA PRO A 149 -12.51 -8.60 -0.91
C PRO A 149 -12.98 -8.00 -2.25
N TRP A 150 -13.17 -6.68 -2.31
CA TRP A 150 -13.54 -6.00 -3.55
C TRP A 150 -12.45 -6.09 -4.62
N LEU A 151 -11.18 -5.87 -4.25
CA LEU A 151 -10.05 -6.04 -5.16
C LEU A 151 -9.87 -7.50 -5.61
N GLU A 152 -10.09 -8.47 -4.72
CA GLU A 152 -10.04 -9.88 -5.09
C GLU A 152 -11.09 -10.23 -6.14
N LYS A 153 -12.35 -9.78 -5.95
CA LYS A 153 -13.42 -9.95 -6.95
C LYS A 153 -13.04 -9.32 -8.29
N ARG A 154 -12.49 -8.10 -8.28
CA ARG A 154 -12.01 -7.40 -9.49
C ARG A 154 -10.90 -8.18 -10.17
N PHE A 155 -9.92 -8.67 -9.41
CA PHE A 155 -8.80 -9.46 -9.90
C PHE A 155 -9.25 -10.77 -10.56
N ARG A 156 -10.13 -11.53 -9.89
CA ARG A 156 -10.69 -12.77 -10.43
C ARG A 156 -11.52 -12.52 -11.69
N LYS A 157 -12.33 -11.44 -11.71
CA LYS A 157 -13.12 -11.04 -12.88
C LYS A 157 -12.24 -10.70 -14.10
N ALA A 158 -11.05 -10.15 -13.87
CA ALA A 158 -10.07 -9.89 -14.91
C ALA A 158 -9.29 -11.15 -15.37
N GLY A 159 -9.58 -12.33 -14.81
CA GLY A 159 -8.92 -13.60 -15.17
C GLY A 159 -7.74 -13.98 -14.26
N GLY A 160 -7.52 -13.23 -13.19
CA GLY A 160 -6.48 -13.53 -12.20
C GLY A 160 -6.78 -14.80 -11.39
N GLN A 161 -5.73 -15.57 -11.10
CA GLN A 161 -5.81 -16.78 -10.27
C GLN A 161 -5.32 -16.49 -8.86
N VAL A 162 -5.97 -17.04 -7.85
CA VAL A 162 -5.57 -16.88 -6.44
C VAL A 162 -5.32 -18.25 -5.85
N GLU A 163 -4.16 -18.42 -5.23
CA GLU A 163 -3.77 -19.67 -4.57
C GLU A 163 -3.38 -19.37 -3.12
N GLN A 164 -4.02 -20.08 -2.19
CA GLN A 164 -3.63 -20.04 -0.78
C GLN A 164 -2.51 -21.03 -0.54
N ARG A 165 -1.29 -20.49 -0.47
CA ARG A 165 -0.07 -21.26 -0.29
C ARG A 165 1.00 -20.39 0.37
N LYS A 166 1.65 -20.95 1.38
CA LYS A 166 2.83 -20.35 1.99
C LYS A 166 4.05 -20.58 1.08
N VAL A 167 4.61 -19.49 0.57
CA VAL A 167 5.90 -19.49 -0.12
C VAL A 167 6.99 -19.40 0.94
N ASN A 168 7.87 -20.41 1.03
CA ASN A 168 8.98 -20.39 1.97
C ASN A 168 10.25 -19.82 1.32
N ASN A 169 10.36 -19.95 0.00
CA ASN A 169 11.53 -19.50 -0.74
C ASN A 169 11.17 -19.11 -2.18
N LEU A 170 11.76 -18.06 -2.75
CA LEU A 170 11.39 -17.63 -4.12
C LEU A 170 11.82 -18.64 -5.19
N GLN A 171 12.85 -19.44 -4.93
CA GLN A 171 13.36 -20.47 -5.83
C GLN A 171 12.30 -21.55 -6.13
N GLU A 172 11.31 -21.77 -5.26
CA GLU A 172 10.24 -22.74 -5.55
C GLU A 172 9.30 -22.26 -6.66
N LEU A 173 9.31 -20.96 -6.96
CA LEU A 173 8.44 -20.33 -7.96
C LEU A 173 9.09 -20.24 -9.35
N SER A 174 10.42 -20.33 -9.44
CA SER A 174 11.18 -20.11 -10.69
C SER A 174 10.84 -21.09 -11.82
N ASN A 175 10.37 -22.29 -11.49
CA ASN A 175 10.00 -23.31 -12.48
C ASN A 175 8.62 -23.06 -13.09
N SER A 176 7.73 -22.46 -12.29
CA SER A 176 6.32 -22.26 -12.65
C SER A 176 6.02 -20.84 -13.11
N PHE A 177 6.91 -19.89 -12.86
CA PHE A 177 6.66 -18.48 -13.17
C PHE A 177 7.85 -17.85 -13.87
N ASP A 178 7.52 -16.93 -14.76
CA ASP A 178 8.50 -16.21 -15.55
C ASP A 178 8.98 -14.93 -14.88
N ILE A 179 8.07 -14.25 -14.16
CA ILE A 179 8.35 -13.03 -13.39
C ILE A 179 7.74 -13.22 -12.00
N ILE A 180 8.51 -12.86 -10.96
CA ILE A 180 8.07 -12.88 -9.57
C ILE A 180 7.91 -11.45 -9.08
N VAL A 181 6.77 -11.13 -8.48
CA VAL A 181 6.50 -9.83 -7.85
C VAL A 181 6.36 -10.05 -6.36
N ASN A 182 7.34 -9.58 -5.58
CA ASN A 182 7.39 -9.77 -4.13
C ASN A 182 6.68 -8.60 -3.42
N CYS A 183 5.46 -8.87 -2.96
CA CYS A 183 4.62 -7.97 -2.16
C CYS A 183 4.41 -8.50 -0.72
N SER A 184 5.34 -9.31 -0.21
CA SER A 184 5.15 -10.08 1.04
C SER A 184 5.29 -9.27 2.34
N GLY A 185 5.55 -7.97 2.26
CA GLY A 185 5.64 -7.08 3.42
C GLY A 185 6.76 -7.50 4.37
N LEU A 186 6.40 -7.92 5.59
CA LEU A 186 7.37 -8.45 6.57
C LEU A 186 7.98 -9.78 6.12
N GLY A 187 7.28 -10.55 5.27
CA GLY A 187 7.77 -11.81 4.73
C GLY A 187 9.05 -11.67 3.92
N SER A 188 9.34 -10.47 3.38
CA SER A 188 10.56 -10.20 2.62
C SER A 188 11.83 -10.40 3.43
N LYS A 189 11.77 -10.28 4.76
CA LYS A 189 12.91 -10.62 5.63
C LYS A 189 13.33 -12.08 5.50
N VAL A 190 12.35 -12.98 5.33
CA VAL A 190 12.58 -14.43 5.17
C VAL A 190 12.84 -14.76 3.70
N LEU A 191 12.02 -14.24 2.79
CA LEU A 191 12.06 -14.61 1.36
C LEU A 191 13.31 -14.10 0.62
N VAL A 192 13.82 -12.93 0.98
CA VAL A 192 14.95 -12.27 0.29
C VAL A 192 16.02 -11.76 1.24
N GLY A 193 15.96 -12.12 2.53
CA GLY A 193 16.97 -11.73 3.51
C GLY A 193 17.03 -10.23 3.84
N ASP A 194 15.99 -9.44 3.54
CA ASP A 194 16.02 -7.99 3.77
C ASP A 194 15.88 -7.66 5.27
N THR A 195 17.02 -7.39 5.91
CA THR A 195 17.11 -7.03 7.33
C THR A 195 16.68 -5.59 7.63
N GLN A 196 16.48 -4.75 6.60
CA GLN A 196 16.02 -3.37 6.77
C GLN A 196 14.51 -3.29 7.05
N VAL A 197 13.77 -4.38 6.82
CA VAL A 197 12.35 -4.47 7.14
C VAL A 197 12.18 -4.93 8.58
N TYR A 198 11.44 -4.16 9.38
CA TYR A 198 11.19 -4.45 10.79
C TYR A 198 9.74 -4.19 11.19
N PRO A 199 9.21 -4.95 12.16
CA PRO A 199 7.86 -4.76 12.68
C PRO A 199 7.80 -3.57 13.64
N VAL A 200 6.74 -2.77 13.55
CA VAL A 200 6.41 -1.72 14.55
C VAL A 200 5.06 -2.04 15.18
N ARG A 201 5.00 -1.99 16.53
CA ARG A 201 3.79 -2.21 17.33
C ARG A 201 3.52 -0.99 18.22
N ASP A 202 2.37 -0.35 18.04
CA ASP A 202 2.04 0.91 18.73
C ASP A 202 0.82 0.82 19.66
N THR A 203 0.30 -0.39 19.92
CA THR A 203 -1.00 -0.57 20.57
C THR A 203 -1.07 0.04 21.98
N LYS A 204 0.01 -0.09 22.75
CA LYS A 204 0.08 0.40 24.14
C LYS A 204 0.15 1.93 24.13
N GLY A 205 -0.94 2.58 24.54
CA GLY A 205 -1.05 4.04 24.66
C GLY A 205 -1.86 4.73 23.55
N ILE A 206 -2.34 4.03 22.52
CA ILE A 206 -3.25 4.65 21.53
C ILE A 206 -4.52 5.12 22.22
N LEU A 207 -5.18 4.24 22.98
CA LEU A 207 -6.45 4.55 23.62
C LEU A 207 -6.34 5.72 24.60
N GLU A 208 -5.27 5.76 25.40
CA GLU A 208 -5.01 6.87 26.34
C GLU A 208 -4.80 8.20 25.62
N ARG A 209 -4.03 8.21 24.51
CA ARG A 209 -3.82 9.41 23.70
C ARG A 209 -5.11 9.86 23.02
N CYS A 210 -5.90 8.94 22.48
CA CYS A 210 -7.20 9.23 21.88
C CYS A 210 -8.18 9.81 22.90
N ARG A 211 -8.27 9.25 24.11
CA ARG A 211 -9.12 9.77 25.19
C ARG A 211 -8.71 11.15 25.68
N ARG A 212 -7.41 11.45 25.65
CA ARG A 212 -6.90 12.80 25.97
C ARG A 212 -7.30 13.82 24.90
N LEU A 213 -7.29 13.40 23.64
CA LEU A 213 -7.61 14.26 22.51
C LEU A 213 -9.12 14.47 22.35
N GLU A 214 -9.91 13.43 22.54
CA GLU A 214 -11.37 13.43 22.44
C GLU A 214 -11.97 12.81 23.71
N PRO A 215 -12.24 13.64 24.75
CA PRO A 215 -12.71 13.15 26.05
C PRO A 215 -14.04 12.40 26.01
N SER A 216 -14.87 12.59 24.98
CA SER A 216 -16.12 11.82 24.83
C SER A 216 -15.88 10.31 24.68
N LEU A 217 -14.69 9.90 24.20
CA LEU A 217 -14.28 8.49 24.10
C LEU A 217 -14.12 7.79 25.45
N ASN A 218 -14.10 8.52 26.57
CA ASN A 218 -14.07 7.90 27.91
C ASN A 218 -15.31 7.05 28.21
N LYS A 219 -16.44 7.36 27.56
CA LYS A 219 -17.71 6.63 27.70
C LYS A 219 -17.93 5.59 26.60
N ALA A 220 -17.02 5.48 25.64
CA ALA A 220 -17.16 4.56 24.51
C ALA A 220 -16.91 3.11 24.93
N LYS A 221 -17.78 2.20 24.47
CA LYS A 221 -17.59 0.76 24.62
C LYS A 221 -16.53 0.28 23.63
N ILE A 222 -15.51 -0.41 24.13
CA ILE A 222 -14.53 -1.11 23.28
C ILE A 222 -15.22 -2.34 22.68
N LEU A 223 -15.26 -2.41 21.34
CA LEU A 223 -15.86 -3.54 20.62
C LEU A 223 -14.84 -4.68 20.41
N SER A 224 -13.60 -4.33 20.05
CA SER A 224 -12.52 -5.28 19.81
C SER A 224 -11.15 -4.57 19.87
N GLU A 225 -10.09 -5.36 19.94
CA GLU A 225 -8.69 -4.92 19.80
C GLU A 225 -8.04 -5.77 18.71
N TRP A 226 -7.31 -5.12 17.79
CA TRP A 226 -6.58 -5.80 16.72
C TRP A 226 -5.15 -5.28 16.66
N VAL A 227 -4.20 -6.18 16.42
CA VAL A 227 -2.77 -5.86 16.37
C VAL A 227 -2.15 -6.40 15.10
N GLY A 228 -1.66 -5.49 14.26
CA GLY A 228 -0.87 -5.77 13.08
C GLY A 228 0.54 -5.23 13.22
N LEU A 229 1.48 -5.90 12.57
CA LEU A 229 2.88 -5.47 12.53
C LEU A 229 3.12 -4.73 11.23
N ARG A 230 3.39 -3.42 11.31
CA ARG A 230 3.67 -2.62 10.12
C ARG A 230 5.01 -3.04 9.51
N PRO A 231 5.10 -3.31 8.19
CA PRO A 231 6.35 -3.63 7.51
C PRO A 231 7.17 -2.37 7.27
N SER A 232 7.73 -1.80 8.33
CA SER A 232 8.51 -0.56 8.25
C SER A 232 9.88 -0.83 7.65
N ARG A 233 10.33 0.08 6.79
CA ARG A 233 11.67 0.16 6.19
C ARG A 233 12.02 1.64 6.06
N LYS A 234 13.30 2.01 5.97
CA LYS A 234 13.72 3.41 5.75
C LYS A 234 13.00 4.03 4.54
N ASN A 235 12.87 3.25 3.47
CA ASN A 235 12.09 3.58 2.29
C ASN A 235 11.39 2.30 1.78
N PRO A 236 10.19 2.40 1.18
CA PRO A 236 9.62 1.32 0.40
C PRO A 236 10.61 0.83 -0.66
N ARG A 237 10.75 -0.49 -0.81
CA ARG A 237 11.54 -1.11 -1.88
C ARG A 237 10.61 -1.35 -3.06
N VAL A 238 10.74 -0.50 -4.08
CA VAL A 238 10.03 -0.59 -5.36
C VAL A 238 11.07 -0.59 -6.48
N GLU A 239 11.57 -1.77 -6.82
CA GLU A 239 12.67 -1.94 -7.75
C GLU A 239 12.67 -3.34 -8.35
N ARG A 240 13.42 -3.51 -9.45
CA ARG A 240 13.60 -4.79 -10.13
C ARG A 240 15.03 -5.26 -9.94
N GLU A 241 15.19 -6.56 -9.70
CA GLU A 241 16.44 -7.29 -9.79
C GLU A 241 16.28 -8.52 -10.67
N VAL A 242 17.38 -9.07 -11.18
CA VAL A 242 17.41 -10.36 -11.85
C VAL A 242 18.15 -11.32 -10.93
N VAL A 243 17.48 -12.37 -10.50
CA VAL A 243 18.03 -13.34 -9.57
C VAL A 243 18.27 -14.65 -10.30
N GLU A 244 19.45 -15.22 -10.14
CA GLU A 244 19.73 -16.55 -10.65
C GLU A 244 19.05 -17.60 -9.75
N MET A 245 18.06 -18.29 -10.31
CA MET A 245 17.29 -19.31 -9.61
C MET A 245 17.31 -20.60 -10.43
N GLN A 246 17.85 -21.67 -9.84
CA GLN A 246 17.94 -22.99 -10.50
C GLN A 246 18.64 -22.93 -11.88
N GLY A 247 19.70 -22.12 -12.01
CA GLY A 247 20.45 -21.95 -13.27
C GLY A 247 19.73 -21.12 -14.34
N ARG A 248 18.65 -20.42 -13.98
CA ARG A 248 17.90 -19.52 -14.87
C ARG A 248 17.85 -18.10 -14.28
N PRO A 249 18.10 -17.04 -15.08
CA PRO A 249 17.83 -15.68 -14.66
C PRO A 249 16.32 -15.44 -14.56
N VAL A 250 15.83 -15.05 -13.39
CA VAL A 250 14.41 -14.75 -13.14
C VAL A 250 14.27 -13.29 -12.70
N PRO A 251 13.51 -12.46 -13.43
CA PRO A 251 13.17 -11.12 -12.97
C PRO A 251 12.32 -11.17 -11.70
N VAL A 252 12.79 -10.49 -10.66
CA VAL A 252 12.07 -10.27 -9.41
C VAL A 252 11.81 -8.79 -9.25
N VAL A 253 10.55 -8.40 -9.13
CA VAL A 253 10.14 -7.03 -8.84
C VAL A 253 9.67 -6.94 -7.39
N HIS A 254 10.34 -6.12 -6.59
CA HIS A 254 9.98 -5.91 -5.20
C HIS A 254 9.00 -4.76 -5.06
N ASN A 255 7.98 -4.94 -4.22
CA ASN A 255 7.07 -3.88 -3.82
C ASN A 255 6.66 -4.09 -2.34
N TYR A 256 7.52 -3.70 -1.40
CA TYR A 256 7.29 -3.90 0.03
C TYR A 256 7.96 -2.82 0.90
N GLY A 257 7.76 -2.86 2.23
CA GLY A 257 8.43 -1.94 3.15
C GLY A 257 7.72 -0.59 3.36
N HIS A 258 6.39 -0.56 3.18
CA HIS A 258 5.59 0.67 3.21
C HIS A 258 5.28 1.22 4.62
N GLY A 259 5.62 0.49 5.68
CA GLY A 259 5.30 0.90 7.06
C GLY A 259 3.81 1.21 7.25
N GLY A 260 3.51 2.40 7.78
CA GLY A 260 2.13 2.89 7.98
C GLY A 260 1.45 3.46 6.74
N TRP A 261 2.13 3.53 5.61
CA TRP A 261 1.69 4.25 4.40
C TRP A 261 1.26 3.32 3.27
N GLY A 262 1.13 2.02 3.56
CA GLY A 262 0.81 1.00 2.55
C GLY A 262 -0.50 1.27 1.82
N VAL A 263 -1.58 1.61 2.53
CA VAL A 263 -2.88 1.93 1.91
C VAL A 263 -2.77 3.19 1.05
N THR A 264 -2.16 4.25 1.58
CA THR A 264 -2.01 5.54 0.91
C THR A 264 -1.24 5.45 -0.41
N LEU A 265 -0.27 4.54 -0.51
CA LEU A 265 0.64 4.46 -1.65
C LEU A 265 0.39 3.21 -2.52
N ALA A 266 -0.61 2.39 -2.18
CA ALA A 266 -0.79 1.07 -2.77
C ALA A 266 -0.93 1.11 -4.29
N TRP A 267 -1.77 1.99 -4.81
CA TRP A 267 -2.05 2.04 -6.25
C TRP A 267 -0.90 2.64 -7.04
N GLY A 268 -0.31 3.73 -6.54
CA GLY A 268 0.80 4.40 -7.20
C GLY A 268 2.07 3.53 -7.25
N THR A 269 2.37 2.80 -6.18
CA THR A 269 3.47 1.82 -6.18
C THR A 269 3.15 0.59 -7.03
N ALA A 270 1.88 0.19 -7.13
CA ALA A 270 1.43 -0.85 -8.06
C ALA A 270 1.62 -0.45 -9.53
N LEU A 271 1.33 0.80 -9.91
CA LEU A 271 1.58 1.31 -11.26
C LEU A 271 3.08 1.39 -11.59
N ASP A 272 3.90 1.79 -10.64
CA ASP A 272 5.37 1.79 -10.79
C ASP A 272 5.90 0.35 -10.96
N THR A 273 5.40 -0.58 -10.14
CA THR A 273 5.68 -2.01 -10.24
C THR A 273 5.27 -2.58 -11.61
N LEU A 274 4.11 -2.19 -12.12
CA LEU A 274 3.68 -2.54 -13.48
C LEU A 274 4.68 -2.04 -14.54
N GLY A 275 5.23 -0.83 -14.39
CA GLY A 275 6.29 -0.32 -15.26
C GLY A 275 7.53 -1.21 -15.27
N LEU A 276 7.96 -1.68 -14.10
CA LEU A 276 9.10 -2.60 -13.95
C LEU A 276 8.82 -4.00 -14.51
N VAL A 277 7.59 -4.50 -14.39
CA VAL A 277 7.15 -5.75 -15.03
C VAL A 277 7.17 -5.60 -16.56
N LYS A 278 6.66 -4.49 -17.10
CA LYS A 278 6.71 -4.19 -18.54
C LYS A 278 8.15 -4.12 -19.06
N GLN A 279 9.07 -3.53 -18.30
CA GLN A 279 10.48 -3.54 -18.63
C GLN A 279 11.04 -4.98 -18.71
N SER A 280 10.71 -5.81 -17.72
CA SER A 280 11.13 -7.23 -17.70
C SER A 280 10.63 -7.99 -18.93
N LEU A 281 9.37 -7.77 -19.32
CA LEU A 281 8.78 -8.38 -20.51
C LEU A 281 9.50 -7.96 -21.80
N HIS A 282 9.88 -6.69 -21.90
CA HIS A 282 10.60 -6.18 -23.08
C HIS A 282 12.00 -6.80 -23.20
N GLU A 283 12.71 -6.96 -22.08
CA GLU A 283 14.03 -7.61 -22.04
C GLU A 283 13.97 -9.12 -22.34
N MET A 284 12.83 -9.76 -22.09
CA MET A 284 12.59 -11.17 -22.43
C MET A 284 12.18 -11.40 -23.89
N ALA A 285 11.74 -10.37 -24.60
CA ALA A 285 11.37 -10.52 -26.00
C ALA A 285 12.63 -10.80 -26.84
N PRO A 286 12.56 -11.72 -27.83
CA PRO A 286 13.70 -11.95 -28.71
C PRO A 286 14.08 -10.64 -29.40
N GLN A 287 15.29 -10.15 -29.13
CA GLN A 287 15.79 -8.97 -29.85
C GLN A 287 15.92 -9.34 -31.33
N PRO A 288 15.46 -8.47 -32.26
CA PRO A 288 15.68 -8.70 -33.67
C PRO A 288 17.19 -8.79 -33.90
N LYS A 289 17.64 -9.95 -34.39
CA LYS A 289 19.03 -10.10 -34.85
C LYS A 289 19.22 -9.13 -36.02
N LEU A 290 20.03 -8.10 -35.82
CA LEU A 290 20.59 -7.27 -36.89
C LEU A 290 21.50 -8.13 -37.78
#